data_AF-A0A938KJ51-F1
#
_entry.id   AF-A0A938KJ51-F1
#
_cell.length_a   1.000
_cell.length_b   1.000
_cell.length_c   1.000
_cell.angle_alpha   90.00
_cell.angle_beta   90.00
_cell.angle_gamma   90.00
#
_symmetry.space_group_name_H-M   'P 1'
#
loop_
_entity.id
_entity.type
_entity.pdbx_description
1 polymer ?
#
loop_
_entity_poly.entity_id
_entity_poly.type
_entity_poly.pdbx_seq_one_letter_code
_entity_poly.pdbx_strand_id
1 'polypeptide(L)'
;FRAADRAVADVWGRPPLYLREGGSVPIIAAIKRVTGLDSIMLGLFLPEDNLHAPNEGFNLEVMRKGTETTKRILLALAETGRGD
;
A
#
# COMPACT_ATOMS: atom_id res chain seq x y z
N PHE A 1 -10.50 1.68 5.06
CA PHE A 1 -9.60 1.10 4.04
C PHE A 1 -10.29 0.44 2.84
N ARG A 2 -11.63 0.46 2.71
CA ARG A 2 -12.36 -0.18 1.59
C ARG A 2 -11.87 0.20 0.19
N ALA A 3 -11.48 1.47 -0.02
CA ALA A 3 -10.92 1.92 -1.30
C ALA A 3 -9.63 1.18 -1.66
N ALA A 4 -8.76 0.92 -0.67
CA ALA A 4 -7.55 0.13 -0.85
C ALA A 4 -7.86 -1.34 -1.13
N ASP A 5 -8.76 -1.96 -0.37
CA ASP A 5 -9.16 -3.37 -0.61
C ASP A 5 -9.66 -3.59 -2.03
N ARG A 6 -10.54 -2.70 -2.50
CA ARG A 6 -11.09 -2.76 -3.86
C ARG A 6 -10.01 -2.55 -4.91
N ALA A 7 -9.18 -1.51 -4.76
CA ALA A 7 -8.11 -1.23 -5.72
C ALA A 7 -7.10 -2.38 -5.82
N VAL A 8 -6.76 -3.02 -4.69
CA VAL A 8 -5.89 -4.20 -4.67
C VAL A 8 -6.57 -5.37 -5.37
N ALA A 9 -7.83 -5.68 -5.04
CA ALA A 9 -8.56 -6.77 -5.68
C ALA A 9 -8.64 -6.60 -7.21
N ASP A 10 -8.93 -5.38 -7.67
CA ASP A 10 -9.05 -5.09 -9.11
C ASP A 10 -7.73 -5.22 -9.87
N VAL A 11 -6.60 -4.81 -9.28
CA VAL A 11 -5.29 -4.80 -9.96
C VAL A 11 -4.56 -6.13 -9.84
N TRP A 12 -4.72 -6.82 -8.72
CA TRP A 12 -3.96 -8.03 -8.38
C TRP A 12 -4.77 -9.31 -8.54
N GLY A 13 -6.08 -9.21 -8.80
CA GLY A 13 -6.98 -10.35 -9.03
C GLY A 13 -7.36 -11.13 -7.77
N ARG A 14 -6.99 -10.63 -6.59
CA ARG A 14 -7.28 -11.24 -5.28
C ARG A 14 -7.32 -10.18 -4.18
N PRO A 15 -8.12 -10.39 -3.12
CA PRO A 15 -8.15 -9.46 -1.99
C PRO A 15 -6.78 -9.34 -1.31
N PRO A 16 -6.48 -8.20 -0.66
CA PRO A 16 -5.24 -8.03 0.08
C PRO A 16 -5.18 -9.01 1.27
N LEU A 17 -3.97 -9.46 1.58
CA LEU A 17 -3.69 -10.15 2.84
C LEU A 17 -3.30 -9.11 3.89
N TYR A 18 -4.04 -9.07 5.00
CA TYR A 18 -3.66 -8.28 6.16
C TYR A 18 -2.66 -9.07 7.01
N LEU A 19 -1.46 -8.51 7.18
CA LEU A 19 -0.37 -9.15 7.90
C LEU A 19 0.42 -8.11 8.71
N ARG A 20 1.24 -8.60 9.63
CA ARG A 20 2.19 -7.79 10.40
C ARG A 20 3.59 -8.01 9.82
N GLU A 21 4.39 -6.95 9.77
CA GLU A 21 5.76 -6.99 9.29
C GLU A 21 6.75 -6.78 10.44
N GLY A 22 7.93 -7.39 10.32
CA GLY A 22 9.03 -7.24 11.29
C GLY A 22 9.82 -5.94 11.11
N GLY A 23 9.67 -5.27 9.95
CA GLY A 23 10.30 -3.99 9.67
C GLY A 23 9.74 -2.85 10.54
N SER A 24 10.60 -1.88 10.86
CA SER A 24 10.21 -0.72 11.68
C SER A 24 10.05 0.53 10.83
N VAL A 25 8.88 1.17 10.92
CA VAL A 25 8.59 2.47 10.27
C VAL A 25 8.04 3.44 11.34
N PRO A 26 8.91 4.12 12.12
CA PRO A 26 8.50 4.87 13.33
C PRO A 26 7.50 6.00 13.07
N ILE A 27 7.51 6.59 11.87
CA ILE A 27 6.62 7.69 11.51
C ILE A 27 5.13 7.30 11.56
N ILE A 28 4.78 6.02 11.37
CA ILE A 28 3.39 5.54 11.45
C ILE A 28 2.78 5.80 12.83
N ALA A 29 3.54 5.52 13.90
CA ALA A 29 3.10 5.81 15.27
C ALA A 29 2.94 7.31 15.52
N ALA A 30 3.84 8.13 14.94
CA ALA A 30 3.76 9.58 15.05
C ALA A 30 2.54 10.16 14.30
N ILE A 31 2.22 9.66 13.10
CA ILE A 31 1.01 10.06 12.35
C ILE A 31 -0.24 9.85 13.21
N LYS A 32 -0.39 8.66 13.81
CA LYS A 32 -1.54 8.37 14.68
C LYS A 32 -1.59 9.31 15.89
N ARG A 33 -0.47 9.52 16.57
CA ARG A 33 -0.40 10.38 17.76
C ARG A 33 -0.73 11.84 17.45
N VAL A 34 -0.24 12.38 16.33
CA VAL A 34 -0.38 13.80 15.99
C VAL A 34 -1.72 14.10 15.33
N THR A 35 -2.19 13.22 14.44
CA THR A 35 -3.36 13.50 13.59
C THR A 35 -4.61 12.74 14.03
N GLY A 36 -4.48 11.70 14.86
CA GLY A 36 -5.56 10.76 15.17
C GLY A 36 -5.90 9.79 14.04
N LEU A 37 -5.32 9.95 12.85
CA LEU A 37 -5.64 9.14 11.67
C LEU A 37 -4.99 7.77 11.70
N ASP A 38 -5.70 6.78 11.19
CA ASP A 38 -5.16 5.44 10.95
C ASP A 38 -4.38 5.42 9.63
N SER A 39 -3.31 4.62 9.61
CA SER A 39 -2.46 4.42 8.43
C SER A 39 -2.57 2.98 7.93
N ILE A 40 -2.43 2.82 6.62
CA ILE A 40 -2.27 1.53 5.93
C ILE A 40 -0.91 1.55 5.26
N MET A 41 -0.18 0.44 5.37
CA MET A 41 1.04 0.21 4.61
C MET A 41 0.72 -0.74 3.45
N LEU A 42 1.06 -0.34 2.22
CA LEU A 42 0.86 -1.15 1.03
C LEU A 42 2.17 -1.86 0.67
N GLY A 43 2.21 -3.18 0.80
CA GLY A 43 3.38 -3.98 0.42
C GLY A 43 3.57 -4.02 -1.09
N LEU A 44 4.74 -3.63 -1.57
CA LEU A 44 5.13 -3.61 -2.98
C LEU A 44 6.51 -4.22 -3.21
N PHE A 45 6.99 -5.04 -2.29
CA PHE A 45 8.25 -5.75 -2.39
C PHE A 45 8.01 -7.26 -2.29
N LEU A 46 8.84 -8.01 -2.99
CA LEU A 46 8.89 -9.46 -2.97
C LEU A 46 10.09 -9.93 -2.12
N PRO A 47 10.07 -11.16 -1.58
CA PRO A 47 11.21 -11.71 -0.85
C PRO A 47 12.53 -11.64 -1.64
N GLU A 48 12.45 -11.76 -2.98
CA GLU A 48 13.62 -11.75 -3.86
C GLU A 48 14.20 -10.35 -4.11
N ASP A 49 13.51 -9.28 -3.71
CA ASP A 49 13.99 -7.90 -3.90
C ASP A 49 15.19 -7.57 -2.99
N ASN A 50 15.50 -8.40 -1.98
CA ASN A 50 16.72 -8.31 -1.17
C ASN A 50 16.95 -6.93 -0.53
N LEU A 51 15.90 -6.35 0.07
CA LEU A 51 16.00 -5.05 0.74
C LEU A 51 17.18 -5.01 1.72
N HIS A 52 18.09 -4.06 1.53
CA HIS A 52 19.33 -3.89 2.30
C HIS A 52 20.39 -5.01 2.15
N ALA A 53 20.33 -5.82 1.09
CA ALA A 53 21.29 -6.87 0.81
C ALA A 53 21.87 -6.75 -0.63
N PRO A 54 22.97 -7.45 -0.96
CA PRO A 54 23.53 -7.44 -2.31
C PRO A 54 22.52 -7.87 -3.37
N ASN A 55 22.62 -7.28 -4.56
CA ASN A 55 21.67 -7.47 -5.66
C ASN A 55 20.23 -7.08 -5.29
N GLU A 56 20.07 -6.04 -4.47
CA GLU A 56 18.78 -5.38 -4.25
C GLU A 56 18.17 -4.97 -5.58
N GLY A 57 16.89 -5.30 -5.76
CA GLY A 57 16.17 -5.11 -7.02
C GLY A 57 14.74 -4.70 -6.79
N PHE A 58 14.04 -4.46 -7.90
CA PHE A 58 12.61 -4.18 -7.86
C PHE A 58 11.92 -4.78 -9.09
N ASN A 59 10.90 -5.59 -8.86
CA ASN A 59 10.15 -6.19 -9.95
C ASN A 59 9.33 -5.13 -10.74
N LEU A 60 9.57 -5.01 -12.04
CA LEU A 60 8.92 -3.99 -12.88
C LEU A 60 7.40 -4.17 -13.00
N GLU A 61 6.89 -5.40 -12.96
CA GLU A 61 5.46 -5.66 -12.98
C GLU A 61 4.81 -5.27 -11.64
N VAL A 62 5.50 -5.50 -10.52
CA VAL A 62 5.09 -4.99 -9.20
C VAL A 62 5.07 -3.47 -9.20
N MET A 63 6.05 -2.81 -9.82
CA MET A 63 6.10 -1.35 -9.93
C MET A 63 4.88 -0.82 -10.69
N ARG A 64 4.63 -1.38 -11.88
CA ARG A 64 3.50 -1.00 -12.74
C ARG A 64 2.16 -1.21 -12.03
N LYS A 65 1.98 -2.34 -11.36
CA LYS A 65 0.77 -2.64 -10.58
C LYS A 65 0.65 -1.74 -9.34
N GLY A 66 1.75 -1.42 -8.66
CA GLY A 66 1.77 -0.48 -7.54
C GLY A 66 1.32 0.92 -7.94
N THR A 67 1.79 1.42 -9.08
CA THR A 67 1.34 2.70 -9.65
C THR A 67 -0.16 2.69 -9.94
N GLU A 68 -0.67 1.66 -10.64
CA GLU A 68 -2.10 1.56 -10.96
C GLU A 68 -2.97 1.39 -9.70
N THR A 69 -2.50 0.62 -8.71
CA THR A 69 -3.19 0.45 -7.43
C THR A 69 -3.30 1.80 -6.70
N THR A 70 -2.20 2.54 -6.59
CA THR A 70 -2.18 3.85 -5.92
C THR A 70 -3.10 4.86 -6.61
N LYS A 71 -3.06 4.92 -7.94
CA LYS A 71 -3.96 5.76 -8.75
C LYS A 71 -5.43 5.44 -8.45
N ARG A 72 -5.82 4.16 -8.43
CA ARG A 72 -7.19 3.74 -8.15
C ARG A 72 -7.63 4.10 -6.73
N ILE A 73 -6.75 3.96 -5.74
CA ILE A 73 -7.05 4.37 -4.36
C ILE A 73 -7.37 5.86 -4.30
N LEU A 74 -6.52 6.71 -4.89
CA LEU A 74 -6.72 8.16 -4.86
C LEU A 74 -8.00 8.59 -5.58
N LEU A 75 -8.30 7.99 -6.75
CA LEU A 75 -9.53 8.27 -7.48
C LEU A 75 -10.77 7.86 -6.67
N ALA A 76 -10.78 6.66 -6.08
CA ALA A 76 -11.90 6.19 -5.28
C ALA A 76 -12.13 7.05 -4.02
N LEU A 77 -11.07 7.55 -3.39
CA LEU A 77 -11.18 8.49 -2.27
C LEU A 77 -11.76 9.82 -2.72
N ALA A 78 -11.35 10.34 -3.88
CA ALA A 78 -11.87 11.59 -4.43
C ALA A 78 -13.36 11.51 -4.82
N GLU A 79 -13.84 10.33 -5.23
CA GLU A 79 -15.26 10.09 -5.49
C GLU A 79 -16.07 10.00 -4.20
N THR A 80 -15.51 9.36 -3.16
CA THR A 80 -16.20 9.19 -1.88
C THR A 80 -16.47 10.54 -1.20
N GLY A 81 -15.51 11.48 -1.24
CA GLY A 81 -15.66 12.81 -0.62
C GLY A 81 -16.54 13.80 -1.40
N ARG A 82 -17.18 13.39 -2.50
CA ARG A 82 -18.17 14.20 -3.24
C ARG A 82 -19.62 13.84 -2.90
N GLY A 83 -19.83 12.85 -2.03
CA GLY A 83 -21.15 12.38 -1.60
C GLY A 83 -21.61 12.97 -0.27
N ASP A 84 -20.89 13.96 0.25
CA ASP A 84 -21.06 14.59 1.56
C ASP A 84 -21.58 16.02 1.41
#